data_AF-A0A6H0WGL3-F1
#
_entry.id   AF-A0A6H0WGL3-F1
#
_cell.length_a   1.000
_cell.length_b   1.000
_cell.length_c   1.000
_cell.angle_alpha   90.00
_cell.angle_beta   90.00
_cell.angle_gamma   90.00
#
_symmetry.space_group_name_H-M   'P 1'
#
loop_
_entity.id
_entity.type
_entity.pdbx_description
1 polymer ?
#
loop_
_entity_poly.entity_id
_entity_poly.type
_entity_poly.pdbx_seq_one_letter_code
_entity_poly.pdbx_strand_id
1 'polypeptide(L)'
;MNDVSERLSFFAALYQVDRQPAAGMWLLYGTIFVLAVIVFKLGFAKRLPLLKSAVVYVFLALGCTVLTFLGVFLPVAEGLVVAALILIIYKIRLYQSKKGQSANS
;
A
#
# COMPACT_ATOMS: atom_id res chain seq x y z
N MET A 1 8.40 27.17 15.27
CA MET A 1 7.29 26.20 15.35
C MET A 1 7.90 24.84 15.16
N ASN A 2 7.76 23.96 16.15
CA ASN A 2 8.39 22.64 16.10
C ASN A 2 7.48 21.74 15.28
N ASP A 3 7.88 21.48 14.03
CA ASP A 3 7.15 20.64 13.08
C ASP A 3 7.21 19.17 13.49
N VAL A 4 6.38 18.82 14.47
CA VAL A 4 6.01 17.43 14.78
C VAL A 4 5.45 16.73 13.53
N SER A 5 4.90 17.51 12.59
CA SER A 5 4.46 17.11 11.25
C SER A 5 5.51 16.39 10.41
N GLU A 6 6.81 16.59 10.63
CA GLU A 6 7.87 15.89 9.88
C GLU A 6 8.09 14.44 10.33
N ARG A 7 7.64 14.10 11.56
CA ARG A 7 7.66 12.72 12.09
C ARG A 7 6.36 11.98 11.85
N LEU A 8 5.27 12.69 11.60
CA LEU A 8 3.99 12.13 11.22
C LEU A 8 3.99 11.81 9.72
N SER A 9 3.39 10.69 9.33
CA SER A 9 3.22 10.40 7.90
C SER A 9 2.42 11.52 7.23
N PHE A 10 2.77 11.88 5.98
CA PHE A 10 2.09 12.91 5.19
C PHE A 10 0.58 12.68 5.16
N PHE A 11 0.16 11.41 5.10
CA PHE A 11 -1.24 11.02 5.17
C PHE A 11 -1.87 11.22 6.56
N ALA A 12 -1.14 11.04 7.67
CA ALA A 12 -1.62 11.37 9.02
C ALA A 12 -1.89 12.88 9.18
N ALA A 13 -1.00 13.70 8.62
CA ALA A 13 -1.18 15.15 8.57
C ALA A 13 -2.36 15.54 7.64
N LEU A 14 -2.47 14.91 6.47
CA LEU A 14 -3.57 15.14 5.51
C LEU A 14 -4.95 14.83 6.10
N TYR A 15 -5.06 13.75 6.87
CA TYR A 15 -6.32 13.34 7.51
C TYR A 15 -6.64 14.10 8.80
N GLN A 16 -5.84 15.09 9.20
CA GLN A 16 -6.05 15.89 10.42
C GLN A 16 -6.31 15.02 11.67
N VAL A 17 -5.51 13.95 11.86
CA VAL A 17 -5.57 13.10 13.06
C VAL A 17 -5.50 13.93 14.35
N ASP A 18 -4.77 15.06 14.32
CA ASP A 18 -4.67 16.01 15.43
C ASP A 18 -6.02 16.60 15.89
N ARG A 19 -6.98 16.79 14.97
CA ARG A 19 -8.25 17.47 15.27
C ARG A 19 -9.37 16.49 15.61
N GLN A 20 -9.36 15.30 15.00
CA GLN A 20 -10.28 14.20 15.29
C GLN A 20 -9.55 12.84 15.20
N PRO A 21 -8.87 12.42 16.28
CA PRO A 21 -7.98 11.26 16.25
C PRO A 21 -8.72 9.95 15.92
N ALA A 22 -9.98 9.82 16.36
CA ALA A 22 -10.79 8.64 16.07
C ALA A 22 -11.10 8.48 14.57
N ALA A 23 -11.54 9.55 13.91
CA ALA A 23 -11.90 9.51 12.49
C ALA A 23 -10.65 9.42 11.59
N GLY A 24 -9.60 10.18 11.93
CA GLY A 24 -8.35 10.18 11.18
C GLY A 24 -7.63 8.83 11.21
N MET A 25 -7.57 8.15 12.37
CA MET A 25 -6.99 6.80 12.45
C MET A 25 -7.76 5.77 11.62
N TRP A 26 -9.09 5.83 11.60
CA TRP A 26 -9.90 4.93 10.78
C TRP A 26 -9.67 5.15 9.28
N LEU A 27 -9.58 6.41 8.83
CA LEU A 27 -9.30 6.74 7.43
C LEU A 27 -7.87 6.34 7.02
N LEU A 28 -6.89 6.55 7.89
CA LEU A 28 -5.51 6.08 7.69
C LEU A 28 -5.44 4.55 7.62
N TYR A 29 -6.08 3.87 8.56
CA TYR A 29 -6.16 2.40 8.59
C TYR A 29 -6.76 1.88 7.29
N GLY A 30 -7.89 2.45 6.86
CA GLY A 30 -8.54 2.11 5.59
C GLY A 30 -7.62 2.33 4.38
N THR A 31 -6.92 3.47 4.33
CA THR A 31 -6.01 3.80 3.24
C THR A 31 -4.83 2.84 3.18
N ILE A 32 -4.15 2.62 4.32
CA ILE A 32 -3.02 1.69 4.42
C ILE A 32 -3.49 0.28 4.05
N PHE A 33 -4.66 -0.16 4.53
CA PHE A 33 -5.22 -1.46 4.22
C PHE A 33 -5.49 -1.62 2.72
N VAL A 34 -6.16 -0.65 2.09
CA VAL A 34 -6.45 -0.68 0.65
C VAL A 34 -5.16 -0.66 -0.18
N LEU A 35 -4.21 0.22 0.14
CA LEU A 35 -2.91 0.25 -0.53
C LEU A 35 -2.15 -1.06 -0.34
N ALA A 36 -2.19 -1.66 0.86
CA ALA A 36 -1.50 -2.90 1.15
C ALA A 36 -2.11 -4.05 0.35
N VAL A 37 -3.44 -4.12 0.23
CA VAL A 37 -4.15 -5.06 -0.65
C VAL A 37 -3.70 -4.86 -2.11
N ILE A 38 -3.64 -3.61 -2.59
CA ILE A 38 -3.23 -3.29 -3.96
C ILE A 38 -1.78 -3.73 -4.20
N VAL A 39 -0.83 -3.29 -3.36
CA VAL A 39 0.59 -3.65 -3.46
C VAL A 39 0.77 -5.16 -3.38
N PHE A 40 0.08 -5.85 -2.47
CA PHE A 40 0.14 -7.29 -2.38
C PHE A 40 -0.35 -7.95 -3.67
N LYS A 41 -1.52 -7.54 -4.17
CA LYS A 41 -2.10 -8.08 -5.40
C LYS A 41 -1.23 -7.81 -6.63
N LEU A 42 -0.52 -6.68 -6.65
CA LEU A 42 0.39 -6.30 -7.73
C LEU A 42 1.75 -6.99 -7.62
N GLY A 43 2.39 -6.92 -6.45
CA GLY A 43 3.73 -7.41 -6.18
C GLY A 43 3.82 -8.92 -6.22
N PHE A 44 2.77 -9.61 -5.80
CA PHE A 44 2.76 -11.06 -5.87
C PHE A 44 2.50 -11.60 -7.27
N ALA A 45 2.17 -10.78 -8.28
CA ALA A 45 2.15 -11.07 -9.73
C ALA A 45 1.65 -12.47 -10.18
N LYS A 46 0.94 -13.20 -9.32
CA LYS A 46 0.68 -14.63 -9.44
C LYS A 46 -0.81 -14.83 -9.22
N ARG A 47 -1.43 -15.59 -10.12
CA ARG A 47 -2.81 -16.08 -10.03
C ARG A 47 -2.94 -16.84 -8.71
N LEU A 48 -3.28 -16.17 -7.63
CA LEU A 48 -3.49 -16.86 -6.36
C LEU A 48 -4.88 -17.49 -6.40
N PRO A 49 -4.98 -18.83 -6.33
CA PRO A 49 -6.26 -19.50 -6.16
C PRO A 49 -6.93 -18.95 -4.89
N LEU A 50 -8.23 -18.67 -4.98
CA LEU A 50 -9.03 -17.95 -3.97
C LEU A 50 -8.81 -18.50 -2.54
N LEU A 51 -8.55 -19.80 -2.40
CA LEU A 51 -8.26 -20.46 -1.13
C LEU A 51 -6.98 -19.95 -0.43
N LYS A 52 -5.92 -19.60 -1.17
CA LYS A 52 -4.67 -19.04 -0.60
C LYS A 52 -4.78 -17.55 -0.28
N SER A 53 -5.73 -16.84 -0.90
CA SER A 53 -6.00 -15.44 -0.56
C SER A 53 -6.54 -15.28 0.86
N ALA A 54 -7.23 -16.27 1.42
CA ALA A 54 -7.74 -16.20 2.79
C ALA A 54 -6.60 -16.06 3.83
N VAL A 55 -5.56 -16.89 3.74
CA VAL A 55 -4.38 -16.81 4.62
C VAL A 55 -3.64 -15.49 4.47
N VAL A 56 -3.51 -15.01 3.23
CA VAL A 56 -2.95 -13.68 2.93
C VAL A 56 -3.77 -12.57 3.57
N TYR A 57 -5.09 -12.59 3.44
CA TYR A 57 -5.95 -11.57 4.03
C TYR A 57 -5.86 -11.56 5.56
N VAL A 58 -5.70 -12.72 6.20
CA VAL A 58 -5.46 -12.82 7.65
C VAL A 58 -4.10 -12.22 8.02
N PHE A 59 -3.04 -12.57 7.28
CA PHE A 59 -1.72 -11.98 7.48
C PHE A 59 -1.71 -10.47 7.20
N LEU A 60 -2.48 -10.01 6.21
CA LEU A 60 -2.61 -8.61 5.85
C LEU A 60 -3.40 -7.83 6.90
N ALA A 61 -4.45 -8.42 7.46
CA ALA A 61 -5.20 -7.83 8.57
C ALA A 61 -4.29 -7.66 9.79
N LEU A 62 -3.56 -8.72 10.18
CA LEU A 62 -2.58 -8.66 11.27
C LEU A 62 -1.46 -7.64 10.99
N GLY A 63 -0.93 -7.65 9.76
CA GLY A 63 0.07 -6.70 9.30
C GLY A 63 -0.44 -5.26 9.31
N CYS A 64 -1.70 -5.01 8.93
CA CYS A 64 -2.30 -3.67 8.92
C CYS A 64 -2.50 -3.11 10.33
N THR A 65 -2.80 -3.94 11.33
CA THR A 65 -2.78 -3.52 12.73
C THR A 65 -1.40 -2.98 13.14
N VAL A 66 -0.34 -3.70 12.76
CA VAL A 66 1.05 -3.30 13.04
C VAL A 66 1.43 -2.06 12.20
N LEU A 67 1.13 -2.05 10.90
CA LEU A 67 1.40 -0.93 9.99
C LEU A 67 0.62 0.34 10.36
N THR A 68 -0.55 0.24 10.96
CA THR A 68 -1.30 1.42 11.41
C THR A 68 -0.67 2.00 12.67
N PHE A 69 -0.21 1.14 13.58
CA PHE A 69 0.56 1.58 14.73
C PHE A 69 1.89 2.24 14.32
N LEU A 70 2.62 1.63 13.37
CA LEU A 70 3.83 2.20 12.80
C LEU A 70 3.56 3.41 11.89
N GLY A 71 2.43 3.45 11.18
CA GLY A 71 2.07 4.50 10.23
C GLY A 71 1.75 5.85 10.86
N VAL A 72 1.51 5.87 12.17
CA VAL A 72 1.45 7.09 12.97
C VAL A 72 2.85 7.71 13.12
N PHE A 73 3.91 6.91 13.14
CA PHE A 73 5.30 7.35 13.39
C PHE A 73 6.22 7.28 12.17
N LEU A 74 5.83 6.52 11.15
CA LEU A 74 6.60 6.29 9.92
C LEU A 74 5.74 6.60 8.68
N PRO A 75 6.34 7.10 7.59
CA PRO A 75 5.71 7.34 6.28
C PRO A 75 5.38 6.04 5.51
N VAL A 76 4.71 5.10 6.17
CA VAL A 76 4.40 3.75 5.63
C VAL A 76 3.47 3.84 4.42
N ALA A 77 2.44 4.70 4.48
CA ALA A 77 1.49 4.88 3.39
C ALA A 77 2.19 5.40 2.12
N GLU A 78 3.08 6.37 2.24
CA GLU A 78 3.89 6.88 1.12
C GLU A 78 4.78 5.79 0.52
N GLY A 79 5.44 4.99 1.37
CA GLY A 79 6.25 3.85 0.93
C GLY A 79 5.43 2.82 0.15
N LEU A 80 4.19 2.55 0.58
CA LEU A 80 3.27 1.67 -0.16
C LEU A 80 2.85 2.28 -1.51
N VAL A 81 2.58 3.59 -1.58
CA VAL A 81 2.27 4.27 -2.85
C VAL A 81 3.45 4.12 -3.83
N VAL A 82 4.67 4.39 -3.37
CA VAL A 82 5.88 4.30 -4.19
C VAL A 82 6.11 2.86 -4.66
N ALA A 83 5.97 1.87 -3.77
CA ALA A 83 6.07 0.47 -4.13
C ALA A 83 5.01 0.06 -5.17
N ALA A 84 3.75 0.50 -4.99
CA ALA A 84 2.68 0.26 -5.96
C ALA A 84 3.04 0.85 -7.33
N LEU A 85 3.48 2.10 -7.38
CA LEU A 85 3.90 2.78 -8.61
C LEU A 85 5.02 2.04 -9.32
N ILE A 86 6.08 1.66 -8.60
CA ILE A 86 7.21 0.91 -9.16
C ILE A 86 6.73 -0.42 -9.77
N LEU A 87 5.87 -1.15 -9.07
CA LEU A 87 5.31 -2.41 -9.54
C LEU A 87 4.41 -2.24 -10.77
N ILE A 88 3.58 -1.19 -10.80
CA ILE A 88 2.76 -0.85 -11.97
C ILE A 88 3.65 -0.62 -13.18
N ILE A 89 4.67 0.24 -13.04
CA ILE A 89 5.61 0.57 -14.11
C ILE A 89 6.36 -0.68 -14.58
N TYR A 90 6.86 -1.49 -13.64
CA TYR A 90 7.55 -2.75 -13.96
C TYR A 90 6.65 -3.71 -14.74
N LYS A 91 5.39 -3.86 -14.31
CA LYS A 91 4.42 -4.75 -14.96
C LYS A 91 4.08 -4.30 -16.37
N ILE A 92 3.89 -2.99 -16.58
CA ILE A 92 3.65 -2.42 -17.91
C ILE A 92 4.86 -2.68 -18.83
N ARG A 93 6.08 -2.43 -18.36
CA ARG A 93 7.30 -2.72 -19.12
C ARG A 93 7.41 -4.19 -19.49
N LEU A 94 7.22 -5.10 -18.54
CA LEU A 94 7.32 -6.54 -18.75
C LEU A 94 6.28 -7.06 -19.75
N TYR A 95 5.04 -6.55 -19.68
CA TYR A 95 3.97 -6.96 -20.59
C TYR A 95 4.23 -6.45 -22.02
N GLN A 96 4.79 -5.25 -22.17
CA GLN A 96 5.19 -4.72 -23.47
C GLN A 96 6.36 -5.52 -24.08
N SER A 97 7.36 -5.92 -23.28
CA SER A 97 8.46 -6.78 -23.76
C SER A 97 8.00 -8.15 -24.27
N LYS A 98 6.93 -8.72 -23.68
CA LYS A 98 6.34 -9.98 -24.16
C LYS A 98 5.54 -9.82 -25.45
N LYS A 99 4.85 -8.69 -25.66
CA LYS A 99 4.02 -8.47 -26.85
C LYS A 99 4.83 -8.11 -28.10
N GLY A 100 6.03 -7.55 -27.93
CA GLY A 100 6.94 -7.21 -29.04
C GLY A 100 7.55 -8.41 -29.77
N GLN A 101 7.53 -9.62 -29.21
CA GLN A 101 8.06 -10.83 -29.86
C GLN A 101 7.05 -11.60 -30.72
N SER A 102 5.74 -11.33 -30.60
CA SER A 102 4.71 -12.05 -31.38
C SER A 102 4.15 -11.26 -32.58
N ALA A 103 4.75 -10.11 -32.90
CA ALA A 103 4.35 -9.29 -34.06
C ALA A 103 5.37 -9.34 -35.22
N ASN A 104 6.41 -10.19 -35.14
CA ASN A 104 7.42 -10.35 -36.19
C ASN A 104 7.76 -11.84 -36.44
N SER A 105 6.75 -12.64 -36.78
CA SER A 105 6.93 -13.95 -37.42
C SER A 105 5.80 -14.19 -38.41
#